data_AF-A0A437NEN1-F1
#
_entry.id   AF-A0A437NEN1-F1
#
_cell.length_a   1.000
_cell.length_b   1.000
_cell.length_c   1.000
_cell.angle_alpha   90.00
_cell.angle_beta   90.00
_cell.angle_gamma   90.00
#
_symmetry.space_group_name_H-M   'P 1'
#
loop_
_entity.id
_entity.type
_entity.pdbx_description
1 polymer ?
#
loop_
_entity_poly.entity_id
_entity_poly.type
_entity_poly.pdbx_seq_one_letter_code
_entity_poly.pdbx_strand_id
1 'polypeptide(L)'
;MDDFNGQLSALHTVEREEITKAFREVFALSAGKRVLFWMLEQAAIYQDAFSGDATNATNYVLGRQSAGRRLIEMLDTVDPRFYPALLIAIADLKSTDLAMAASLAKRQEGEEHDVEA
;
A
#
# COMPACT_ATOMS: atom_id res chain seq x y z
N MET A 1 -19.05 12.62 -35.91
CA MET A 1 -18.32 11.53 -35.23
C MET A 1 -17.07 12.05 -34.50
N ASP A 2 -16.43 13.13 -34.94
CA ASP A 2 -15.25 13.69 -34.25
C ASP A 2 -15.55 14.32 -32.88
N ASP A 3 -16.73 14.92 -32.70
CA ASP A 3 -17.11 15.63 -31.46
C ASP A 3 -17.27 14.66 -30.27
N PHE A 4 -17.77 13.45 -30.52
CA PHE A 4 -17.91 12.39 -29.51
C PHE A 4 -16.54 11.86 -29.06
N ASN A 5 -15.58 11.77 -29.99
CA ASN A 5 -14.22 11.31 -29.71
C ASN A 5 -13.44 12.37 -28.89
N GLY A 6 -13.66 13.66 -29.17
CA GLY A 6 -13.11 14.76 -28.38
C GLY A 6 -13.65 14.80 -26.95
N GLN A 7 -14.97 14.62 -26.76
CA GLN A 7 -15.60 14.56 -25.45
C GLN A 7 -15.10 13.37 -24.60
N LEU A 8 -14.90 12.20 -25.22
CA LEU A 8 -14.37 11.01 -24.54
C LEU A 8 -12.92 11.22 -24.09
N SER A 9 -12.09 11.87 -24.92
CA SER A 9 -10.71 12.22 -24.58
C SER A 9 -10.63 13.21 -23.40
N ALA A 10 -11.51 14.21 -23.38
CA ALA A 10 -11.60 15.17 -22.28
C ALA A 10 -12.02 14.48 -20.97
N LEU A 11 -13.01 13.58 -21.04
CA LEU A 11 -13.45 12.81 -19.87
C LEU A 11 -12.33 11.95 -19.28
N HIS A 12 -11.60 11.20 -20.12
CA HIS A 12 -10.46 10.40 -19.67
C HIS A 12 -9.33 11.24 -19.04
N THR A 13 -9.14 12.48 -19.52
CA THR A 13 -8.16 13.39 -18.95
C THR A 13 -8.57 13.80 -17.54
N VAL A 14 -9.84 14.20 -17.35
CA VAL A 14 -10.39 14.56 -16.02
C VAL A 14 -10.32 13.37 -15.06
N GLU A 15 -10.72 12.17 -15.50
CA GLU A 15 -10.63 10.96 -14.69
C GLU A 15 -9.19 10.69 -14.22
N ARG A 16 -8.21 10.86 -15.11
CA ARG A 16 -6.79 10.67 -14.81
C ARG A 16 -6.26 11.72 -13.82
N GLU A 17 -6.70 12.96 -13.93
CA GLU A 17 -6.30 14.03 -13.02
C GLU A 17 -6.89 13.82 -11.62
N GLU A 18 -8.17 13.47 -11.54
CA GLU A 18 -8.85 13.23 -10.25
C GLU A 18 -8.29 11.99 -9.55
N ILE A 19 -8.00 10.90 -10.27
CA ILE A 19 -7.36 9.74 -9.63
C ILE A 19 -5.94 10.08 -9.16
N THR A 20 -5.18 10.85 -9.94
CA THR A 20 -3.84 11.32 -9.56
C THR A 20 -3.89 12.14 -8.27
N LYS A 21 -4.86 13.05 -8.17
CA LYS A 21 -5.11 13.87 -6.98
C LYS A 21 -5.49 13.00 -5.78
N ALA A 22 -6.41 12.06 -5.94
CA ALA A 22 -6.80 11.14 -4.88
C ALA A 22 -5.61 10.33 -4.35
N PHE A 23 -4.73 9.85 -5.22
CA PHE A 23 -3.51 9.16 -4.80
C PHE A 23 -2.57 10.06 -3.99
N ARG A 24 -2.42 11.35 -4.36
CA ARG A 24 -1.63 12.31 -3.57
C ARG A 24 -2.22 12.52 -2.18
N GLU A 25 -3.54 12.67 -2.09
CA GLU A 25 -4.25 12.86 -0.82
C GLU A 25 -4.11 11.63 0.09
N VAL A 26 -4.33 10.43 -0.45
CA VAL A 26 -4.12 9.17 0.28
C VAL A 26 -2.67 9.04 0.73
N PHE A 27 -1.71 9.32 -0.16
CA PHE A 27 -0.30 9.21 0.16
C PHE A 27 0.13 10.20 1.25
N ALA A 28 -0.46 11.40 1.33
CA ALA A 28 -0.16 12.37 2.37
C ALA A 28 -0.47 11.84 3.78
N LEU A 29 -1.52 11.01 3.92
CA LEU A 29 -1.95 10.47 5.21
C LEU A 29 -1.11 9.27 5.65
N SER A 30 -0.70 9.23 6.92
CA SER A 30 0.00 8.04 7.48
C SER A 30 -0.87 6.78 7.42
N ALA A 31 -2.18 6.92 7.63
CA ALA A 31 -3.13 5.82 7.48
C ALA A 31 -3.23 5.34 6.02
N GLY A 32 -3.23 6.28 5.06
CA GLY A 32 -3.23 5.94 3.63
C GLY A 32 -1.97 5.18 3.22
N LYS A 33 -0.79 5.60 3.70
CA LYS A 33 0.46 4.84 3.51
C LYS A 33 0.36 3.40 4.06
N ARG A 34 -0.22 3.21 5.25
CA ARG A 34 -0.45 1.86 5.82
C ARG A 34 -1.31 1.00 4.91
N VAL A 35 -2.43 1.54 4.41
CA VAL A 35 -3.33 0.82 3.51
C VAL A 35 -2.65 0.49 2.18
N LEU A 36 -1.97 1.45 1.56
CA LEU A 36 -1.23 1.24 0.31
C LEU A 36 -0.19 0.13 0.46
N PHE A 37 0.57 0.15 1.55
CA PHE A 37 1.56 -0.90 1.82
C PHE A 37 0.91 -2.26 2.07
N TRP A 38 -0.18 -2.31 2.85
CA TRP A 38 -0.94 -3.54 3.06
C TRP A 38 -1.45 -4.14 1.74
N MET A 39 -1.94 -3.31 0.81
CA MET A 39 -2.36 -3.76 -0.53
C MET A 39 -1.19 -4.40 -1.31
N LEU A 40 0.01 -3.82 -1.22
CA LEU A 40 1.20 -4.38 -1.86
C LEU A 40 1.60 -5.73 -1.24
N GLU A 41 1.47 -5.88 0.08
CA GLU A 41 1.67 -7.17 0.75
C GLU A 41 0.66 -8.22 0.26
N GLN A 42 -0.62 -7.86 0.09
CA GLN A 42 -1.64 -8.77 -0.45
C GLN A 42 -1.38 -9.16 -1.91
N ALA A 43 -0.72 -8.28 -2.67
CA ALA A 43 -0.31 -8.54 -4.04
C ALA A 43 0.91 -9.48 -4.15
N ALA A 44 1.50 -9.91 -3.02
CA ALA A 44 2.62 -10.84 -2.97
C ALA A 44 3.83 -10.39 -3.82
N ILE A 45 4.04 -9.07 -3.96
CA ILE A 45 5.09 -8.50 -4.82
C ILE A 45 6.52 -8.83 -4.35
N TYR A 46 6.67 -9.24 -3.09
CA TYR A 46 7.95 -9.59 -2.47
C TYR A 46 8.16 -11.11 -2.35
N GLN A 47 7.21 -11.94 -2.81
CA GLN A 47 7.29 -13.40 -2.73
C GLN A 47 7.73 -13.98 -4.09
N ASP A 48 8.39 -15.14 -4.07
CA ASP A 48 8.62 -15.89 -5.31
C ASP A 48 7.27 -16.38 -5.86
N ALA A 49 7.07 -16.21 -7.16
CA ALA A 49 5.87 -16.67 -7.83
C ALA A 49 5.92 -18.17 -8.14
N PHE A 50 7.12 -18.74 -8.31
CA PHE A 50 7.27 -20.13 -8.71
C PHE A 50 7.10 -21.07 -7.50
N SER A 51 6.07 -21.91 -7.56
CA SER A 51 5.75 -22.89 -6.51
C SER A 51 6.11 -24.33 -6.88
N GLY A 52 7.08 -24.52 -7.79
CA GLY A 52 7.42 -25.84 -8.32
C GLY A 52 6.39 -26.33 -9.33
N ASP A 53 5.94 -27.58 -9.18
CA ASP A 53 5.08 -28.27 -10.16
C ASP A 53 3.61 -27.80 -10.14
N ALA A 54 3.23 -26.92 -9.20
CA ALA A 54 1.87 -26.43 -9.07
C ALA A 54 1.61 -25.21 -9.99
N THR A 55 1.47 -25.46 -11.30
CA THR A 55 1.22 -24.43 -12.33
C THR A 55 0.07 -23.46 -11.96
N ASN A 56 -1.01 -23.97 -11.37
CA ASN A 56 -2.16 -23.14 -10.97
C ASN A 56 -1.82 -22.17 -9.84
N ALA A 57 -1.04 -22.61 -8.84
CA ALA A 57 -0.61 -21.77 -7.74
C ALA A 57 0.36 -20.69 -8.24
N THR A 58 1.29 -21.05 -9.13
CA THR A 58 2.20 -20.10 -9.78
C THR A 58 1.43 -19.03 -10.57
N ASN A 59 0.46 -19.42 -11.40
CA ASN A 59 -0.36 -18.47 -12.17
C ASN A 59 -1.19 -17.53 -11.28
N TYR A 60 -1.73 -18.07 -10.18
CA TYR A 60 -2.47 -17.26 -9.21
C TYR A 60 -1.58 -16.21 -8.55
N VAL A 61 -0.36 -16.57 -8.13
CA VAL A 61 0.60 -15.62 -7.54
C VAL A 61 1.01 -14.56 -8.56
N LEU A 62 1.30 -14.95 -9.81
CA LEU A 62 1.60 -13.99 -10.90
C LEU A 62 0.45 -13.00 -11.13
N GLY A 63 -0.80 -13.47 -11.09
CA GLY A 63 -1.98 -12.62 -11.19
C GLY A 63 -2.05 -11.56 -10.08
N ARG A 64 -1.79 -11.96 -8.84
CA ARG A 64 -1.73 -11.02 -7.70
C ARG A 64 -0.59 -10.02 -7.84
N GLN A 65 0.59 -10.49 -8.23
CA GLN A 65 1.76 -9.62 -8.45
C GLN A 65 1.52 -8.60 -9.55
N SER A 66 0.80 -8.96 -10.60
CA SER A 66 0.40 -8.03 -11.67
C SER A 66 -0.41 -6.85 -11.12
N ALA A 67 -1.36 -7.11 -10.21
CA ALA A 67 -2.12 -6.04 -9.55
C ALA A 67 -1.22 -5.14 -8.70
N GLY A 68 -0.26 -5.71 -7.96
CA GLY A 68 0.71 -4.94 -7.18
C GLY A 68 1.62 -4.08 -8.04
N ARG A 69 2.09 -4.60 -9.18
CA ARG A 69 2.90 -3.83 -10.15
C ARG A 69 2.13 -2.65 -10.72
N ARG A 70 0.84 -2.82 -11.04
CA ARG A 70 -0.03 -1.70 -11.47
C ARG A 70 -0.20 -0.63 -10.40
N LEU A 71 -0.27 -1.02 -9.13
CA LEU A 71 -0.31 -0.07 -8.02
C LEU A 71 1.01 0.73 -7.92
N ILE A 72 2.16 0.07 -8.07
CA ILE A 72 3.47 0.74 -8.10
C ILE A 72 3.56 1.69 -9.30
N GLU A 73 3.15 1.25 -10.48
CA GLU A 73 3.13 2.07 -11.70
C GLU A 73 2.24 3.32 -11.54
N MET A 74 1.11 3.19 -10.85
CA MET A 74 0.26 4.35 -10.53
C MET A 74 0.97 5.31 -9.58
N LEU A 75 1.65 4.81 -8.53
CA LEU A 75 2.45 5.66 -7.64
C LEU A 75 3.54 6.39 -8.41
N ASP A 76 4.27 5.70 -9.30
CA ASP A 76 5.34 6.28 -10.11
C ASP A 76 4.81 7.33 -11.10
N THR A 77 3.61 7.11 -11.65
CA THR A 77 2.93 8.08 -12.54
C THR A 77 2.56 9.36 -11.79
N VAL A 78 2.17 9.24 -10.52
CA VAL A 78 1.82 10.39 -9.68
C VAL A 78 3.06 11.19 -9.27
N ASP A 79 4.10 10.48 -8.79
CA ASP A 79 5.44 10.98 -8.51
C ASP A 79 6.39 9.76 -8.37
N PRO A 80 7.49 9.67 -9.17
CA PRO A 80 8.44 8.55 -9.12
C PRO A 80 9.10 8.30 -7.76
N ARG A 81 8.98 9.24 -6.82
CA ARG A 81 9.52 9.11 -5.46
C ARG A 81 8.54 8.46 -4.49
N PHE A 82 7.26 8.32 -4.86
CA PHE A 82 6.23 7.84 -3.94
C PHE A 82 6.46 6.40 -3.49
N TYR A 83 6.78 5.48 -4.40
CA TYR A 83 7.01 4.09 -4.00
C TYR A 83 8.24 3.94 -3.09
N PRO A 84 9.43 4.51 -3.42
CA PRO A 84 10.56 4.53 -2.48
C PRO A 84 10.22 5.18 -1.13
N ALA A 85 9.53 6.33 -1.14
CA ALA A 85 9.14 7.04 0.08
C ALA A 85 8.14 6.24 0.93
N LEU A 86 7.27 5.44 0.30
CA LEU A 86 6.35 4.53 1.00
C LEU A 86 7.13 3.50 1.81
N LEU A 87 8.14 2.87 1.22
CA LEU A 87 8.92 1.82 1.88
C LEU A 87 9.66 2.36 3.10
N ILE A 88 10.26 3.55 2.99
CA ILE A 88 10.93 4.24 4.10
C ILE A 88 9.91 4.59 5.19
N ALA A 89 8.80 5.23 4.81
CA ALA A 89 7.78 5.64 5.77
C ALA A 89 7.19 4.45 6.54
N ILE A 90 7.03 3.29 5.90
CA ILE A 90 6.51 2.09 6.56
C ILE A 90 7.50 1.50 7.56
N ALA A 91 8.80 1.55 7.27
CA ALA A 91 9.80 1.15 8.25
C ALA A 91 9.69 2.00 9.53
N ASP A 92 9.55 3.32 9.38
CA ASP A 92 9.37 4.25 10.50
C ASP A 92 8.07 4.02 11.26
N LEU A 93 6.96 3.80 10.54
CA LEU A 93 5.66 3.51 11.14
C LEU A 93 5.69 2.18 11.92
N LYS A 94 6.28 1.13 11.36
CA LYS A 94 6.43 -0.16 12.06
C LYS A 94 7.29 -0.04 13.31
N SER A 95 8.39 0.72 13.26
CA SER A 95 9.23 1.01 14.43
C SER A 95 8.45 1.72 15.53
N THR A 96 7.65 2.73 15.15
CA THR A 96 6.78 3.48 16.09
C THR A 96 5.71 2.57 16.70
N ASP A 97 5.06 1.74 15.89
CA ASP A 97 4.02 0.80 16.35
C ASP A 97 4.59 -0.24 17.33
N LEU A 98 5.82 -0.75 17.10
CA LEU A 98 6.53 -1.64 18.03
C LEU A 98 6.85 -0.94 19.36
N ALA A 99 7.34 0.30 19.32
CA ALA A 99 7.63 1.07 20.53
C ALA A 99 6.36 1.34 21.36
N MET A 100 5.25 1.67 20.69
CA MET A 100 3.95 1.84 21.34
C MET A 100 3.46 0.53 21.98
N ALA A 101 3.54 -0.60 21.26
CA ALA A 101 3.16 -1.90 21.81
C ALA A 101 3.97 -2.29 23.06
N ALA A 102 5.30 -2.08 23.03
CA ALA A 102 6.15 -2.33 24.19
C ALA A 102 5.79 -1.42 25.40
N SER A 103 5.44 -0.16 25.13
CA SER A 103 5.04 0.79 26.18
C SER A 103 3.70 0.40 26.82
N LEU A 104 2.76 -0.14 26.04
CA LEU A 104 1.47 -0.63 26.53
C LEU A 104 1.64 -1.90 27.37
N ALA A 105 2.45 -2.86 26.90
CA ALA A 105 2.75 -4.08 27.66
C ALA A 105 3.36 -3.75 29.04
N LYS A 106 4.33 -2.83 29.09
CA LYS A 106 4.96 -2.41 30.36
C LYS A 106 3.97 -1.74 31.34
N ARG A 107 2.97 -1.03 30.84
CA ARG A 107 1.92 -0.44 31.70
C ARG A 107 1.01 -1.50 32.29
N GLN A 108 0.64 -2.50 31.48
CA GLN A 108 -0.21 -3.61 31.92
C GLN A 108 0.49 -4.47 32.99
N GLU A 109 1.79 -4.75 32.82
CA GLU A 109 2.59 -5.48 33.81
C GLU A 109 2.74 -4.71 35.14
N GLY A 110 2.75 -3.37 35.11
CA GLY A 110 2.82 -2.53 36.31
C GLY A 110 1.48 -2.43 37.05
N GLU A 111 0.36 -2.43 36.33
CA GLU A 111 -0.98 -2.38 36.91
C GLU A 111 -1.39 -3.71 37.56
N GLU A 112 -0.92 -4.87 37.07
CA GLU A 112 -1.19 -6.17 37.71
C GLU A 112 -0.45 -6.35 39.04
N HIS A 113 0.69 -5.68 39.25
CA HIS A 113 1.52 -5.86 40.45
C HIS A 113 1.12 -4.97 41.64
N ASP A 114 0.28 -3.95 41.42
CA ASP A 114 -0.20 -3.01 42.45
C ASP A 114 -1.57 -3.41 43.05
N VAL A 115 -2.19 -4.51 42.60
CA VAL A 115 -3.50 -4.99 43.10
C VAL A 115 -3.37 -6.01 44.24
N GLU A 116 -2.16 -6.52 44.53
CA GLU A 116 -1.88 -7.49 45.60
C GLU A 116 -1.00 -6.95 46.76
N ALA A 117 -1.20 -5.70 47.19
CA ALA A 117 -0.52 -5.12 48.37
C ALA A 117 -1.49 -4.64 49.46
#